data_AF-A0A2A5VVA2-F1
#
_entry.id   AF-A0A2A5VVA2-F1
#
_cell.length_a   1.000
_cell.length_b   1.000
_cell.length_c   1.000
_cell.angle_alpha   90.00
_cell.angle_beta   90.00
_cell.angle_gamma   90.00
#
_symmetry.space_group_name_H-M   'P 1'
#
loop_
_entity.id
_entity.type
_entity.pdbx_description
1 polymer ?
#
loop_
_entity_poly.entity_id
_entity_poly.type
_entity_poly.pdbx_seq_one_letter_code
_entity_poly.pdbx_strand_id
1 'polypeptide(L)'
;MQTQRAAHAFGLALLIALSTVAAPASAQDAVQDPKQPSVDNPHMHFWGDSSLNNCWTHFDGNDSSGSASEGYGSETFPQGQQVEVDFTCSMQENFKQDMYLDANGTIVIDIEVRIYAGDGCDDTQECIPLTLTLMKGSLEMAEQEFPGVNNNYEDEAVHWEINTNESMARWNKSIEEPQLRVQYSWPGYNGIECLFPGIDCEGEFTFFYSNNEENYTVEANFPVVNQTIPGEGGDGGGDGIGGAVSDALPGFGLVAGIGALALAAVGASRFTREE
;
A
#
# COMPACT_ATOMS: atom_id res chain seq x y z
N MET A 1 -30.75 67.87 -0.37
CA MET A 1 -30.89 66.42 -0.65
C MET A 1 -29.97 66.05 -1.80
N GLN A 2 -28.69 65.80 -1.55
CA GLN A 2 -27.78 65.29 -2.59
C GLN A 2 -26.49 64.64 -2.05
N THR A 3 -26.28 64.62 -0.73
CA THR A 3 -25.07 64.12 -0.08
C THR A 3 -25.20 62.71 0.52
N GLN A 4 -26.36 62.05 0.35
CA GLN A 4 -26.61 60.72 0.92
C GLN A 4 -26.66 59.59 -0.11
N ARG A 5 -26.54 59.90 -1.42
CA ARG A 5 -26.52 58.89 -2.51
C ARG A 5 -25.12 58.52 -2.99
N ALA A 6 -24.09 59.31 -2.69
CA ALA A 6 -22.72 59.04 -3.13
C ALA A 6 -21.94 58.08 -2.20
N ALA A 7 -22.31 58.01 -0.92
CA ALA A 7 -21.59 57.19 0.07
C ALA A 7 -21.84 55.67 -0.09
N HIS A 8 -22.98 55.27 -0.65
CA HIS A 8 -23.31 53.84 -0.85
C HIS A 8 -22.74 53.25 -2.14
N ALA A 9 -22.42 54.07 -3.14
CA ALA A 9 -21.89 53.60 -4.42
C ALA A 9 -20.37 53.36 -4.38
N PHE A 10 -19.63 54.11 -3.54
CA PHE A 10 -18.18 53.94 -3.38
C PHE A 10 -17.80 52.72 -2.53
N GLY A 11 -18.62 52.35 -1.54
CA GLY A 11 -18.36 51.15 -0.72
C GLY A 11 -18.49 49.84 -1.52
N LEU A 12 -19.44 49.78 -2.46
CA LEU A 12 -19.67 48.58 -3.27
C LEU A 12 -18.61 48.41 -4.37
N ALA A 13 -18.15 49.51 -4.99
CA ALA A 13 -17.09 49.48 -6.00
C ALA A 13 -15.72 49.11 -5.41
N LEU A 14 -15.45 49.51 -4.16
CA LEU A 14 -14.21 49.13 -3.45
C LEU A 14 -14.19 47.64 -3.09
N LEU A 15 -15.33 47.05 -2.69
CA LEU A 15 -15.42 45.61 -2.39
C LEU A 15 -15.27 44.73 -3.63
N ILE A 16 -15.71 45.19 -4.80
CA ILE A 16 -15.52 44.46 -6.07
C ILE A 16 -14.07 44.57 -6.57
N ALA A 17 -13.40 45.73 -6.37
CA ALA A 17 -12.00 45.92 -6.74
C ALA A 17 -10.99 45.20 -5.82
N LEU A 18 -11.36 44.87 -4.58
CA LEU A 18 -10.55 44.08 -3.63
C LEU A 18 -10.87 42.58 -3.63
N SER A 19 -11.72 42.11 -4.54
CA SER A 19 -12.02 40.68 -4.72
C SER A 19 -11.03 39.95 -5.63
N THR A 20 -9.75 40.35 -5.62
CA THR A 20 -8.69 39.35 -5.78
C THR A 20 -8.68 38.52 -4.50
N VAL A 21 -9.69 37.65 -4.40
CA VAL A 21 -9.56 36.42 -3.65
C VAL A 21 -8.30 35.80 -4.24
N ALA A 22 -7.18 35.91 -3.52
CA ALA A 22 -6.27 34.79 -3.49
C ALA A 22 -7.21 33.64 -3.15
N ALA A 23 -7.59 32.86 -4.18
CA ALA A 23 -8.04 31.52 -3.92
C ALA A 23 -6.99 31.00 -2.92
N PRO A 24 -7.36 30.28 -1.85
CA PRO A 24 -6.40 29.31 -1.39
C PRO A 24 -6.00 28.60 -2.68
N ALA A 25 -4.77 28.84 -3.16
CA ALA A 25 -4.16 28.00 -4.16
C ALA A 25 -4.42 26.64 -3.57
N SER A 26 -5.32 25.92 -4.23
CA SER A 26 -6.00 24.81 -3.65
C SER A 26 -4.94 23.97 -2.95
N ALA A 27 -5.22 23.49 -1.74
CA ALA A 27 -4.45 22.43 -1.12
C ALA A 27 -4.60 21.13 -1.95
N GLN A 28 -4.32 21.20 -3.25
CA GLN A 28 -4.43 20.20 -4.29
C GLN A 28 -3.08 19.52 -4.56
N ASP A 29 -2.12 19.67 -3.65
CA ASP A 29 -1.40 18.50 -3.18
C ASP A 29 -2.06 18.11 -1.86
N ALA A 30 -3.22 17.45 -1.92
CA ALA A 30 -3.48 16.46 -0.89
C ALA A 30 -2.37 15.44 -1.11
N VAL A 31 -1.25 15.61 -0.42
CA VAL A 31 -0.12 14.68 -0.41
C VAL A 31 -0.75 13.31 -0.23
N GLN A 32 -0.79 12.53 -1.32
CA GLN A 32 -1.14 11.12 -1.22
C GLN A 32 -0.20 10.59 -0.17
N ASP A 33 -0.75 9.94 0.85
CA ASP A 33 0.09 9.40 1.91
C ASP A 33 1.15 8.51 1.26
N PRO A 34 2.45 8.86 1.36
CA PRO A 34 3.49 8.14 0.64
C PRO A 34 3.58 6.68 1.09
N LYS A 35 3.06 6.33 2.28
CA LYS A 35 3.00 4.94 2.73
C LYS A 35 1.92 4.11 2.02
N GLN A 36 1.05 4.74 1.24
CA GLN A 36 -0.07 4.09 0.56
C GLN A 36 0.24 3.80 -0.92
N PRO A 37 -0.27 2.68 -1.46
CA PRO A 37 -0.12 2.38 -2.87
C PRO A 37 -0.91 3.34 -3.76
N SER A 38 -0.34 3.67 -4.92
CA SER A 38 -1.05 4.35 -5.99
C SER A 38 -0.44 4.01 -7.35
N VAL A 39 -1.07 4.44 -8.45
CA VAL A 39 -0.50 4.27 -9.80
C VAL A 39 0.88 4.96 -9.91
N ASP A 40 1.06 6.09 -9.23
CA ASP A 40 2.31 6.84 -9.23
C ASP A 40 3.27 6.40 -8.10
N ASN A 41 2.81 5.51 -7.20
CA ASN A 41 3.58 4.95 -6.11
C ASN A 41 3.34 3.43 -5.96
N PRO A 42 3.78 2.61 -6.93
CA PRO A 42 3.55 1.17 -6.94
C PRO A 42 4.60 0.34 -6.19
N HIS A 43 5.67 0.98 -5.72
CA HIS A 43 6.82 0.32 -5.10
C HIS A 43 6.60 0.17 -3.60
N MET A 44 6.54 -1.07 -3.13
CA MET A 44 6.50 -1.44 -1.72
C MET A 44 7.91 -1.74 -1.24
N HIS A 45 8.34 -1.08 -0.18
CA HIS A 45 9.66 -1.21 0.41
C HIS A 45 9.63 -2.11 1.65
N PHE A 46 10.76 -2.75 1.95
CA PHE A 46 10.94 -3.67 3.06
C PHE A 46 11.84 -3.06 4.13
N TRP A 47 11.44 -3.22 5.39
CA TRP A 47 12.10 -2.63 6.54
C TRP A 47 12.05 -3.64 7.69
N GLY A 48 12.96 -3.52 8.65
CA GLY A 48 12.93 -4.42 9.78
C GLY A 48 13.94 -4.09 10.84
N ASP A 49 13.93 -4.85 11.94
CA ASP A 49 14.96 -4.75 12.97
C ASP A 49 16.22 -5.56 12.61
N SER A 50 17.29 -5.36 13.38
CA SER A 50 18.57 -6.02 13.15
C SER A 50 18.56 -7.53 13.45
N SER A 51 17.48 -8.05 14.02
CA SER A 51 17.37 -9.43 14.52
C SER A 51 16.34 -10.28 13.77
N LEU A 52 15.81 -9.79 12.64
CA LEU A 52 14.75 -10.43 11.83
C LEU A 52 13.41 -10.69 12.54
N ASN A 53 13.29 -10.32 13.82
CA ASN A 53 12.10 -10.57 14.63
C ASN A 53 10.90 -9.73 14.16
N ASN A 54 11.16 -8.54 13.63
CA ASN A 54 10.15 -7.66 13.08
C ASN A 54 10.56 -7.24 11.67
N CYS A 55 9.75 -7.62 10.68
CA CYS A 55 9.82 -7.12 9.32
C CYS A 55 8.49 -6.48 8.93
N TRP A 56 8.54 -5.31 8.30
CA TRP A 56 7.36 -4.60 7.83
C TRP A 56 7.57 -3.98 6.46
N THR A 57 6.46 -3.59 5.83
CA THR A 57 6.47 -2.96 4.51
C THR A 57 5.60 -1.71 4.46
N HIS A 58 5.92 -0.81 3.53
CA HIS A 58 5.06 0.31 3.11
C HIS A 58 5.57 0.90 1.80
N PHE A 59 4.82 1.82 1.20
CA PHE A 59 5.14 2.39 -0.12
C PHE A 59 5.99 3.67 -0.07
N ASP A 60 6.37 4.17 1.11
CA ASP A 60 7.24 5.36 1.22
C ASP A 60 8.71 4.96 1.15
N GLY A 61 9.36 5.10 -0.01
CA GLY A 61 10.79 4.81 -0.17
C GLY A 61 11.73 5.76 0.58
N ASN A 62 11.23 6.87 1.12
CA ASN A 62 12.04 7.82 1.89
C ASN A 62 11.92 7.62 3.41
N ASP A 63 11.03 6.75 3.89
CA ASP A 63 10.85 6.48 5.31
C ASP A 63 11.57 5.21 5.74
N SER A 64 12.67 5.35 6.49
CA SER A 64 13.38 4.24 7.13
C SER A 64 13.18 4.22 8.66
N SER A 65 12.18 4.94 9.17
CA SER A 65 11.98 5.13 10.60
C SER A 65 11.76 3.80 11.31
N GLY A 66 12.62 3.52 12.31
CA GLY A 66 12.56 2.29 13.10
C GLY A 66 13.26 1.09 12.45
N SER A 67 13.64 1.17 11.18
CA SER A 67 14.45 0.14 10.51
C SER A 67 15.86 0.10 11.11
N ALA A 68 16.53 -1.05 10.99
CA ALA A 68 17.92 -1.24 11.36
C ALA A 68 18.81 -0.21 10.65
N SER A 69 19.71 0.43 11.39
CA SER A 69 20.63 1.44 10.83
C SER A 69 21.60 0.87 9.81
N GLU A 70 21.95 -0.40 9.98
CA GLU A 70 22.82 -1.19 9.12
C GLU A 70 22.12 -1.56 7.80
N GLY A 71 20.78 -1.43 7.75
CA GLY A 71 19.97 -1.71 6.56
C GLY A 71 19.79 -3.21 6.27
N TYR A 72 19.99 -4.07 7.27
CA TYR A 72 19.68 -5.50 7.21
C TYR A 72 19.32 -6.05 8.60
N GLY A 73 18.64 -7.20 8.61
CA GLY A 73 18.47 -8.04 9.80
C GLY A 73 19.24 -9.34 9.64
N SER A 74 19.77 -9.86 10.74
CA SER A 74 20.55 -11.11 10.73
C SER A 74 20.24 -11.98 11.94
N GLU A 75 20.26 -13.30 11.73
CA GLU A 75 20.20 -14.30 12.80
C GLU A 75 21.38 -15.27 12.66
N THR A 76 22.07 -15.53 13.77
CA THR A 76 23.17 -16.49 13.83
C THR A 76 22.78 -17.77 14.55
N PHE A 77 23.32 -18.88 14.06
CA PHE A 77 23.01 -20.22 14.50
C PHE A 77 24.28 -20.90 14.99
N PRO A 78 24.27 -21.56 16.16
CA PRO A 78 25.45 -22.26 16.65
C PRO A 78 25.95 -23.30 15.65
N GLN A 79 27.27 -23.50 15.62
CA GLN A 79 27.94 -24.46 14.75
C GLN A 79 27.21 -25.82 14.68
N GLY A 80 26.98 -26.29 13.45
CA GLY A 80 26.37 -27.59 13.15
C GLY A 80 24.89 -27.72 13.52
N GLN A 81 24.24 -26.65 13.99
CA GLN A 81 22.78 -26.61 14.15
C GLN A 81 22.10 -26.28 12.82
N GLN A 82 20.82 -26.62 12.71
CA GLN A 82 20.01 -26.23 11.57
C GLN A 82 19.93 -24.69 11.52
N VAL A 83 20.23 -24.12 10.36
CA VAL A 83 19.94 -22.72 10.01
C VAL A 83 18.50 -22.70 9.53
N GLU A 84 17.58 -22.22 10.36
CA GLU A 84 16.16 -22.22 10.08
C GLU A 84 15.60 -20.82 10.31
N VAL A 85 15.00 -20.25 9.26
CA VAL A 85 14.30 -18.97 9.32
C VAL A 85 12.91 -19.11 8.74
N ASP A 86 11.96 -18.48 9.41
CA ASP A 86 10.57 -18.33 8.98
C ASP A 86 10.05 -17.02 9.56
N PHE A 87 10.06 -15.97 8.74
CA PHE A 87 9.52 -14.67 9.12
C PHE A 87 8.63 -14.11 8.02
N THR A 88 7.81 -13.14 8.38
CA THR A 88 6.87 -12.51 7.45
C THR A 88 6.99 -11.00 7.55
N CYS A 89 7.24 -10.36 6.41
CA CYS A 89 7.17 -8.92 6.25
C CYS A 89 5.71 -8.53 5.96
N SER A 90 5.09 -7.78 6.87
CA SER A 90 3.69 -7.36 6.75
C SER A 90 3.57 -5.83 6.61
N MET A 91 2.49 -5.36 5.99
CA MET A 91 2.19 -3.92 5.93
C MET A 91 2.23 -3.28 7.34
N GLN A 92 3.01 -2.21 7.48
CA GLN A 92 3.18 -1.48 8.75
C GLN A 92 1.88 -0.82 9.20
N GLU A 93 1.14 -0.28 8.24
CA GLU A 93 -0.14 0.36 8.43
C GLU A 93 -1.14 -0.20 7.43
N ASN A 94 -2.39 -0.37 7.87
CA ASN A 94 -3.44 -0.85 6.98
C ASN A 94 -3.62 0.09 5.79
N PHE A 95 -4.10 -0.44 4.66
CA PHE A 95 -4.46 0.44 3.56
C PHE A 95 -5.59 1.39 3.96
N LYS A 96 -5.55 2.61 3.43
CA LYS A 96 -6.62 3.60 3.57
C LYS A 96 -7.74 3.35 2.57
N GLN A 97 -7.40 2.72 1.45
CA GLN A 97 -8.30 2.33 0.36
C GLN A 97 -7.86 1.01 -0.24
N ASP A 98 -8.77 0.31 -0.92
CA ASP A 98 -8.40 -0.93 -1.61
C ASP A 98 -7.37 -0.64 -2.71
N MET A 99 -6.40 -1.54 -2.86
CA MET A 99 -5.45 -1.52 -3.97
C MET A 99 -5.98 -2.42 -5.09
N TYR A 100 -5.95 -1.91 -6.32
CA TYR A 100 -6.35 -2.65 -7.51
C TYR A 100 -5.14 -2.86 -8.41
N LEU A 101 -4.97 -4.09 -8.88
CA LEU A 101 -3.90 -4.48 -9.79
C LEU A 101 -4.46 -4.72 -11.20
N ASP A 102 -3.65 -4.47 -12.22
CA ASP A 102 -3.91 -5.01 -13.55
C ASP A 102 -3.92 -6.54 -13.44
N ALA A 103 -5.03 -7.19 -13.82
CA ALA A 103 -5.16 -8.64 -13.79
C ALA A 103 -4.31 -9.35 -14.85
N ASN A 104 -3.70 -8.61 -15.78
CA ASN A 104 -2.72 -9.13 -16.76
C ASN A 104 -1.32 -8.53 -16.56
N GLY A 105 -1.11 -7.82 -15.45
CA GLY A 105 0.20 -7.28 -15.08
C GLY A 105 1.12 -8.33 -14.47
N THR A 106 2.25 -7.86 -13.98
CA THR A 106 3.25 -8.68 -13.29
C THR A 106 3.65 -7.95 -12.01
N ILE A 107 3.56 -8.65 -10.88
CA ILE A 107 4.19 -8.22 -9.64
C ILE A 107 5.65 -8.65 -9.72
N VAL A 108 6.56 -7.75 -9.39
CA VAL A 108 8.00 -8.03 -9.35
C VAL A 108 8.46 -7.87 -7.91
N ILE A 109 9.12 -8.87 -7.35
CA ILE A 109 9.70 -8.82 -6.02
C ILE A 109 11.22 -9.00 -6.17
N ASP A 110 11.96 -7.98 -5.77
CA ASP A 110 13.41 -7.96 -5.70
C ASP A 110 13.83 -7.94 -4.23
N ILE A 111 14.65 -8.91 -3.82
CA ILE A 111 15.26 -8.95 -2.48
C ILE A 111 16.74 -9.29 -2.62
N GLU A 112 17.49 -9.02 -1.55
CA GLU A 112 18.87 -9.47 -1.39
C GLU A 112 18.97 -10.26 -0.09
N VAL A 113 19.67 -11.39 -0.12
CA VAL A 113 19.99 -12.19 1.07
C VAL A 113 21.46 -12.55 1.11
N ARG A 114 21.98 -12.80 2.31
CA ARG A 114 23.29 -13.43 2.51
C ARG A 114 23.11 -14.61 3.43
N ILE A 115 23.62 -15.76 3.03
CA ILE A 115 23.43 -17.00 3.78
C ILE A 115 24.76 -17.70 3.96
N TYR A 116 25.06 -18.11 5.19
CA TYR A 116 26.12 -19.06 5.50
C TYR A 116 25.53 -20.29 6.18
N ALA A 117 25.63 -21.42 5.49
CA ALA A 117 25.17 -22.72 5.97
C ALA A 117 26.07 -23.84 5.41
N GLY A 118 25.77 -25.08 5.74
CA GLY A 118 26.48 -26.24 5.25
C GLY A 118 26.28 -26.52 3.76
N ASP A 119 27.22 -27.25 3.15
CA ASP A 119 27.15 -27.66 1.74
C ASP A 119 26.25 -28.89 1.50
N GLY A 120 25.83 -29.56 2.57
CA GLY A 120 25.08 -30.81 2.51
C GLY A 120 23.59 -30.58 2.63
N CYS A 121 22.80 -31.25 1.79
CA CYS A 121 21.44 -31.61 2.12
C CYS A 121 21.31 -33.10 1.82
N ASP A 122 21.12 -33.93 2.84
CA ASP A 122 20.95 -35.36 2.69
C ASP A 122 19.54 -35.82 3.08
N ASP A 123 19.20 -37.07 2.75
CA ASP A 123 17.86 -37.64 2.99
C ASP A 123 17.47 -37.71 4.49
N THR A 124 18.36 -37.32 5.42
CA THR A 124 18.13 -37.35 6.87
C THR A 124 17.75 -35.99 7.45
N GLN A 125 17.84 -34.92 6.66
CA GLN A 125 17.59 -33.54 7.08
C GLN A 125 16.49 -32.91 6.21
N GLU A 126 15.60 -32.14 6.82
CA GLU A 126 14.64 -31.33 6.07
C GLU A 126 15.36 -30.08 5.58
N CYS A 127 15.58 -29.99 4.28
CA CYS A 127 16.13 -28.80 3.65
C CYS A 127 15.06 -28.10 2.86
N ILE A 128 14.89 -26.82 3.14
CA ILE A 128 14.00 -25.93 2.44
C ILE A 128 14.90 -24.88 1.80
N PRO A 129 15.07 -24.87 0.46
CA PRO A 129 15.79 -23.79 -0.19
C PRO A 129 15.11 -22.45 0.12
N LEU A 130 15.76 -21.32 -0.18
CA LEU A 130 15.12 -20.02 0.03
C LEU A 130 13.77 -20.02 -0.69
N THR A 131 12.70 -19.84 0.06
CA THR A 131 11.34 -19.92 -0.45
C THR A 131 10.63 -18.63 -0.11
N LEU A 132 10.07 -18.00 -1.12
CA LEU A 132 9.30 -16.77 -0.99
C LEU A 132 7.83 -17.09 -1.28
N THR A 133 6.96 -16.64 -0.39
CA THR A 133 5.51 -16.80 -0.54
C THR A 133 4.85 -15.44 -0.45
N LEU A 134 4.18 -15.02 -1.52
CA LEU A 134 3.36 -13.82 -1.54
C LEU A 134 1.99 -14.16 -0.98
N MET A 135 1.67 -13.55 0.15
CA MET A 135 0.41 -13.73 0.86
C MET A 135 -0.51 -12.54 0.62
N LYS A 136 -1.81 -12.83 0.57
CA LYS A 136 -2.91 -11.86 0.62
C LYS A 136 -3.72 -12.11 1.88
N GLY A 137 -3.41 -11.37 2.94
CA GLY A 137 -3.87 -11.74 4.27
C GLY A 137 -3.38 -13.13 4.63
N SER A 138 -4.30 -14.07 4.86
CA SER A 138 -3.97 -15.48 5.16
C SER A 138 -3.99 -16.40 3.93
N LEU A 139 -4.16 -15.87 2.71
CA LEU A 139 -4.21 -16.67 1.48
C LEU A 139 -2.87 -16.64 0.76
N GLU A 140 -2.31 -17.80 0.44
CA GLU A 140 -1.14 -17.93 -0.43
C GLU A 140 -1.54 -17.62 -1.88
N MET A 141 -0.97 -16.56 -2.44
CA MET A 141 -1.23 -16.14 -3.82
C MET A 141 -0.25 -16.76 -4.80
N ALA A 142 1.03 -16.82 -4.40
CA ALA A 142 2.10 -17.44 -5.17
C ALA A 142 3.22 -17.88 -4.21
N GLU A 143 3.97 -18.89 -4.62
CA GLU A 143 5.13 -19.41 -3.90
C GLU A 143 6.21 -19.78 -4.93
N GLN A 144 7.46 -19.50 -4.61
CA GLN A 144 8.60 -19.93 -5.41
C GLN A 144 9.80 -20.29 -4.53
N GLU A 145 10.40 -21.43 -4.84
CA GLU A 145 11.70 -21.85 -4.32
C GLU A 145 12.84 -21.31 -5.19
N PHE A 146 13.94 -20.90 -4.55
CA PHE A 146 15.16 -20.38 -5.14
C PHE A 146 16.36 -21.26 -4.76
N PRO A 147 16.46 -22.49 -5.31
CA PRO A 147 17.55 -23.41 -4.98
C PRO A 147 18.93 -22.97 -5.51
N GLY A 148 18.98 -21.87 -6.28
CA GLY A 148 20.21 -21.29 -6.81
C GLY A 148 20.90 -20.29 -5.88
N VAL A 149 20.26 -19.93 -4.75
CA VAL A 149 20.86 -19.04 -3.74
C VAL A 149 21.93 -19.82 -2.99
N ASN A 150 23.15 -19.28 -2.94
CA ASN A 150 24.31 -19.94 -2.35
C ASN A 150 24.34 -19.80 -0.82
N ASN A 151 25.02 -20.75 -0.17
CA ASN A 151 25.21 -20.81 1.29
C ASN A 151 26.63 -20.40 1.73
N ASN A 152 27.36 -19.70 0.88
CA ASN A 152 28.80 -19.44 1.00
C ASN A 152 29.13 -18.04 1.53
N TYR A 153 28.14 -17.36 2.12
CA TYR A 153 28.23 -15.98 2.63
C TYR A 153 28.37 -14.89 1.55
N GLU A 154 28.06 -15.20 0.30
CA GLU A 154 27.93 -14.20 -0.75
C GLU A 154 26.54 -13.53 -0.69
N ASP A 155 26.48 -12.28 -1.15
CA ASP A 155 25.23 -11.54 -1.34
C ASP A 155 24.55 -12.04 -2.62
N GLU A 156 23.30 -12.47 -2.49
CA GLU A 156 22.53 -13.10 -3.54
C GLU A 156 21.25 -12.29 -3.82
N ALA A 157 21.21 -11.68 -5.00
CA ALA A 157 20.04 -11.00 -5.54
C ALA A 157 18.99 -12.02 -6.01
N VAL A 158 17.76 -11.87 -5.52
CA VAL A 158 16.63 -12.72 -5.90
C VAL A 158 15.58 -11.86 -6.58
N HIS A 159 15.31 -12.22 -7.84
CA HIS A 159 14.32 -11.57 -8.68
C HIS A 159 13.16 -12.53 -8.95
N TRP A 160 11.95 -12.13 -8.56
CA TRP A 160 10.75 -12.95 -8.69
C TRP A 160 9.64 -12.22 -9.43
N GLU A 161 9.22 -12.77 -10.58
CA GLU A 161 8.08 -12.29 -11.36
C GLU A 161 6.84 -13.16 -11.13
N ILE A 162 5.72 -12.53 -10.77
CA ILE A 162 4.44 -13.18 -10.54
C ILE A 162 3.42 -12.57 -11.50
N ASN A 163 2.94 -13.37 -12.45
CA ASN A 163 1.84 -12.93 -13.31
C ASN A 163 0.56 -12.81 -12.48
N THR A 164 -0.06 -11.64 -12.51
CA THR A 164 -1.33 -11.42 -11.83
C THR A 164 -2.46 -12.16 -12.53
N ASN A 165 -3.59 -12.29 -11.82
CA ASN A 165 -4.81 -12.86 -12.35
C ASN A 165 -6.01 -12.24 -11.63
N GLU A 166 -7.23 -12.65 -12.00
CA GLU A 166 -8.47 -12.11 -11.42
C GLU A 166 -8.55 -12.23 -9.88
N SER A 167 -7.95 -13.25 -9.27
CA SER A 167 -7.94 -13.43 -7.81
C SER A 167 -6.98 -12.47 -7.08
N MET A 168 -5.96 -11.98 -7.80
CA MET A 168 -4.99 -10.98 -7.31
C MET A 168 -5.40 -9.53 -7.64
N ALA A 169 -6.49 -9.32 -8.37
CA ALA A 169 -6.84 -8.01 -8.91
C ALA A 169 -7.25 -6.96 -7.86
N ARG A 170 -7.70 -7.38 -6.68
CA ARG A 170 -8.13 -6.48 -5.59
C ARG A 170 -7.53 -6.91 -4.26
N TRP A 171 -6.98 -5.97 -3.51
CA TRP A 171 -6.42 -6.14 -2.18
C TRP A 171 -7.16 -5.21 -1.22
N ASN A 172 -7.92 -5.79 -0.28
CA ASN A 172 -8.82 -5.06 0.60
C ASN A 172 -8.08 -4.43 1.79
N LYS A 173 -8.44 -3.18 2.09
CA LYS A 173 -7.88 -2.30 3.12
C LYS A 173 -7.93 -2.73 4.59
N SER A 174 -8.19 -3.99 4.90
CA SER A 174 -8.43 -4.41 6.29
C SER A 174 -7.96 -5.81 6.64
N ILE A 175 -7.88 -6.72 5.67
CA ILE A 175 -7.55 -8.13 5.94
C ILE A 175 -6.78 -8.80 4.80
N GLU A 176 -6.62 -8.14 3.66
CA GLU A 176 -6.05 -8.72 2.44
C GLU A 176 -4.86 -7.87 1.96
N GLU A 177 -4.05 -7.38 2.89
CA GLU A 177 -2.82 -6.67 2.59
C GLU A 177 -1.71 -7.65 2.17
N PRO A 178 -0.78 -7.20 1.30
CA PRO A 178 0.37 -8.00 0.91
C PRO A 178 1.27 -8.28 2.10
N GLN A 179 1.68 -9.53 2.20
CA GLN A 179 2.75 -9.97 3.09
C GLN A 179 3.70 -10.84 2.29
N LEU A 180 5.00 -10.72 2.57
CA LEU A 180 6.00 -11.61 2.03
C LEU A 180 6.47 -12.52 3.15
N ARG A 181 6.22 -13.82 3.01
CA ARG A 181 6.80 -14.82 3.90
C ARG A 181 8.09 -15.34 3.29
N VAL A 182 9.12 -15.38 4.12
CA VAL A 182 10.46 -15.83 3.77
C VAL A 182 10.78 -17.06 4.60
N GLN A 183 11.12 -18.15 3.92
CA GLN A 183 11.53 -19.38 4.57
C GLN A 183 12.87 -19.85 4.04
N TYR A 184 13.67 -20.44 4.92
CA TYR A 184 14.86 -21.17 4.55
C TYR A 184 15.20 -22.15 5.68
N SER A 185 15.61 -23.36 5.32
CA SER A 185 16.07 -24.34 6.28
C SER A 185 17.20 -25.16 5.68
N TRP A 186 18.37 -25.12 6.28
CA TRP A 186 19.53 -25.85 5.81
C TRP A 186 20.43 -26.27 6.97
N PRO A 187 21.12 -27.42 6.90
CA PRO A 187 22.02 -27.80 7.99
C PRO A 187 23.19 -26.82 8.09
N GLY A 188 23.56 -26.47 9.32
CA GLY A 188 24.74 -25.64 9.58
C GLY A 188 26.05 -26.36 9.30
N TYR A 189 27.09 -25.57 9.07
CA TYR A 189 28.42 -26.09 8.76
C TYR A 189 29.04 -26.83 9.94
N ASN A 190 29.56 -28.04 9.70
CA ASN A 190 30.13 -28.91 10.74
C ASN A 190 31.46 -29.57 10.32
N GLY A 191 32.23 -28.90 9.46
CA GLY A 191 33.53 -29.35 8.99
C GLY A 191 34.56 -29.58 10.12
N ILE A 192 35.60 -30.36 9.84
CA ILE A 192 36.67 -30.67 10.81
C ILE A 192 37.47 -29.42 11.22
N GLU A 193 37.51 -28.43 10.34
CA GLU A 193 38.14 -27.13 10.55
C GLU A 193 37.51 -26.34 11.70
N CYS A 194 36.23 -26.57 11.97
CA CYS A 194 35.51 -25.91 13.05
C CYS A 194 35.97 -26.40 14.45
N LEU A 195 36.79 -27.46 14.51
CA LEU A 195 37.46 -27.88 15.74
C LEU A 195 38.72 -27.05 16.05
N PHE A 196 39.21 -26.25 15.10
CA PHE A 196 40.38 -25.40 15.34
C PHE A 196 39.99 -24.10 16.05
N PRO A 197 40.73 -23.70 17.10
CA PRO A 197 40.47 -22.44 17.79
C PRO A 197 40.58 -21.24 16.84
N GLY A 198 39.56 -20.38 16.84
CA GLY A 198 39.55 -19.12 16.07
C GLY A 198 38.95 -19.21 14.66
N ILE A 199 38.39 -20.36 14.27
CA ILE A 199 37.56 -20.49 13.07
C ILE A 199 36.10 -20.29 13.49
N ASP A 200 35.40 -19.38 12.80
CA ASP A 200 33.96 -19.20 12.95
C ASP A 200 33.24 -20.12 11.96
N CYS A 201 32.30 -20.90 12.48
CA CYS A 201 31.45 -21.81 11.73
C CYS A 201 29.99 -21.68 12.18
N GLU A 202 29.63 -20.59 12.85
CA GLU A 202 28.23 -20.26 13.13
C GLU A 202 27.50 -20.07 11.80
N GLY A 203 26.32 -20.66 11.66
CA GLY A 203 25.45 -20.38 10.52
C GLY A 203 24.91 -18.96 10.61
N GLU A 204 24.61 -18.34 9.48
CA GLU A 204 24.05 -16.98 9.43
C GLU A 204 23.02 -16.89 8.32
N PHE A 205 21.90 -16.23 8.61
CA PHE A 205 20.96 -15.78 7.59
C PHE A 205 20.75 -14.27 7.74
N THR A 206 20.97 -13.54 6.65
CA THR A 206 20.84 -12.09 6.59
C THR A 206 19.88 -11.69 5.48
N PHE A 207 18.91 -10.84 5.79
CA PHE A 207 17.97 -10.24 4.85
C PHE A 207 18.19 -8.73 4.80
N PHE A 208 18.47 -8.19 3.62
CA PHE A 208 18.68 -6.75 3.45
C PHE A 208 17.34 -6.02 3.35
N TYR A 209 17.29 -4.80 3.85
CA TYR A 209 16.14 -3.89 3.80
C TYR A 209 16.36 -2.80 2.74
N SER A 210 15.32 -2.02 2.43
CA SER A 210 15.39 -0.98 1.41
C SER A 210 16.33 0.19 1.77
N ASN A 211 16.72 0.36 3.05
CA ASN A 211 17.72 1.34 3.49
C ASN A 211 19.15 0.79 3.56
N ASN A 212 19.44 -0.33 2.88
CA ASN A 212 20.79 -0.89 2.84
C ASN A 212 21.81 0.10 2.25
N GLU A 213 23.04 0.07 2.78
CA GLU A 213 24.12 1.00 2.37
C GLU A 213 24.73 0.62 1.00
N GLU A 214 24.54 -0.62 0.56
CA GLU A 214 25.11 -1.18 -0.67
C GLU A 214 24.30 -0.81 -1.93
N ASN A 215 23.12 -0.19 -1.77
CA ASN A 215 22.18 0.15 -2.84
C ASN A 215 21.61 -1.08 -3.58
N TYR A 216 21.45 -2.20 -2.89
CA TYR A 216 20.65 -3.33 -3.37
C TYR A 216 19.20 -2.92 -3.56
N THR A 217 18.58 -3.46 -4.61
CA THR A 217 17.16 -3.24 -4.88
C THR A 217 16.37 -4.23 -4.05
N VAL A 218 15.80 -3.74 -2.95
CA VAL A 218 14.94 -4.54 -2.06
C VAL A 218 13.56 -3.88 -2.05
N GLU A 219 12.67 -4.30 -2.92
CA GLU A 219 11.32 -3.75 -3.07
C GLU A 219 10.42 -4.71 -3.85
N ALA A 220 9.10 -4.51 -3.73
CA ALA A 220 8.09 -5.20 -4.52
C ALA A 220 7.31 -4.17 -5.33
N ASN A 221 7.34 -4.31 -6.66
CA ASN A 221 6.61 -3.47 -7.59
C ASN A 221 5.27 -4.13 -7.97
N PHE A 222 4.17 -3.46 -7.65
CA PHE A 222 2.82 -3.92 -7.96
C PHE A 222 2.28 -3.22 -9.21
N PRO A 223 1.60 -3.91 -10.15
CA PRO A 223 1.00 -3.28 -11.32
C PRO A 223 -0.31 -2.55 -10.95
N VAL A 224 -0.21 -1.50 -10.13
CA VAL A 224 -1.36 -0.77 -9.58
C VAL A 224 -2.08 -0.01 -10.68
N VAL A 225 -3.41 -0.14 -10.72
CA VAL A 225 -4.27 0.54 -11.69
C VAL A 225 -5.32 1.41 -11.00
N ASN A 226 -5.72 2.47 -11.69
CA ASN A 226 -6.83 3.30 -11.24
C ASN A 226 -8.15 2.62 -11.59
N GLN A 227 -8.76 1.92 -10.63
CA GLN A 227 -10.16 1.52 -10.74
C GLN A 227 -11.04 2.55 -10.01
N THR A 228 -11.83 3.29 -10.78
CA THR A 228 -13.03 3.89 -10.22
C THR A 228 -13.98 2.75 -9.87
N ILE A 229 -14.35 2.63 -8.59
CA ILE A 229 -15.39 1.69 -8.13
C ILE A 229 -16.54 1.76 -9.16
N PRO A 230 -16.85 0.68 -9.89
CA PRO A 230 -18.06 0.67 -10.70
C PRO A 230 -19.22 0.86 -9.74
N GLY A 231 -19.92 1.99 -9.85
CA GLY A 231 -21.12 2.23 -9.06
C GLY A 231 -22.06 1.04 -9.23
N GLU A 232 -22.58 0.54 -8.11
CA GLU A 232 -23.69 -0.41 -7.95
C GLU A 232 -24.39 -0.79 -9.26
N GLY A 233 -23.75 -1.68 -10.00
CA GLY A 233 -24.19 -2.19 -11.30
C GLY A 233 -24.67 -3.62 -11.15
N GLY A 234 -25.74 -3.81 -10.39
CA GLY A 234 -26.66 -4.95 -10.54
C GLY A 234 -28.01 -4.36 -10.94
N ASP A 235 -28.63 -4.73 -12.05
CA ASP A 235 -28.95 -6.11 -12.39
C ASP A 235 -28.95 -6.32 -13.91
N GLY A 236 -28.61 -7.54 -14.30
CA GLY A 236 -28.58 -7.97 -15.68
C GLY A 236 -29.97 -8.21 -16.28
N GLY A 237 -29.99 -8.14 -17.61
CA GLY A 237 -30.86 -8.98 -18.44
C GLY A 237 -32.32 -8.55 -18.57
N GLY A 238 -32.70 -8.11 -19.77
CA GLY A 238 -34.10 -8.17 -20.20
C GLY A 238 -34.49 -7.11 -21.20
N ASP A 239 -34.56 -7.53 -22.46
CA ASP A 239 -35.38 -6.95 -23.52
C ASP A 239 -36.69 -6.32 -22.98
N GLY A 240 -37.00 -5.06 -23.33
CA GLY A 240 -38.28 -4.48 -22.93
C GLY A 240 -38.38 -2.95 -23.01
N ILE A 241 -39.05 -2.48 -24.06
CA ILE A 241 -39.54 -1.12 -24.21
C ILE A 241 -40.65 -0.83 -23.16
N GLY A 242 -40.47 0.22 -22.35
CA GLY A 242 -41.57 1.05 -21.80
C GLY A 242 -42.16 0.68 -20.42
N GLY A 243 -42.48 1.73 -19.65
CA GLY A 243 -43.32 1.70 -18.43
C GLY A 243 -42.53 1.99 -17.15
N ALA A 244 -42.57 3.20 -16.58
CA ALA A 244 -43.49 3.57 -15.49
C ALA A 244 -43.48 2.51 -14.36
N VAL A 245 -42.97 2.77 -13.15
CA VAL A 245 -43.53 3.68 -12.13
C VAL A 245 -42.56 3.82 -10.95
N SER A 246 -42.63 4.98 -10.31
CA SER A 246 -42.10 5.25 -8.97
C SER A 246 -42.90 4.49 -7.89
N ASP A 247 -42.21 4.00 -6.85
CA ASP A 247 -42.66 3.85 -5.44
C ASP A 247 -41.70 2.87 -4.73
N ALA A 248 -41.19 3.05 -3.51
CA ALA A 248 -41.28 4.10 -2.51
C ALA A 248 -40.17 3.86 -1.45
N LEU A 249 -39.37 4.91 -1.16
CA LEU A 249 -38.79 5.35 0.15
C LEU A 249 -38.02 4.36 1.08
N PRO A 250 -37.28 4.84 2.11
CA PRO A 250 -36.64 6.16 2.35
C PRO A 250 -35.23 6.07 2.98
N GLY A 251 -34.40 7.12 2.85
CA GLY A 251 -33.22 7.24 3.70
C GLY A 251 -32.19 8.33 3.37
N PHE A 252 -32.63 9.60 3.27
CA PHE A 252 -31.82 10.82 3.33
C PHE A 252 -30.67 10.99 2.31
N GLY A 253 -30.95 11.69 1.21
CA GLY A 253 -29.89 12.16 0.31
C GLY A 253 -30.24 13.30 -0.66
N LEU A 254 -31.40 13.96 -0.54
CA LEU A 254 -31.79 15.00 -1.50
C LEU A 254 -32.03 16.35 -0.82
N VAL A 255 -30.97 17.14 -0.71
CA VAL A 255 -31.08 18.60 -0.76
C VAL A 255 -30.58 19.02 -2.14
N ALA A 256 -31.51 19.12 -3.09
CA ALA A 256 -31.28 19.75 -4.38
C ALA A 256 -32.17 21.01 -4.45
N GLY A 257 -31.52 22.16 -4.44
CA GLY A 257 -32.15 23.47 -4.47
C GLY A 257 -32.76 23.80 -5.83
N ILE A 258 -33.91 24.46 -5.78
CA ILE A 258 -34.54 25.24 -6.85
C ILE A 258 -35.23 26.38 -6.08
N GLY A 259 -35.08 27.67 -6.33
CA GLY A 259 -34.81 28.42 -7.54
C GLY A 259 -35.66 29.69 -7.39
N ALA A 260 -35.07 30.86 -7.60
CA ALA A 260 -35.71 32.15 -7.36
C ALA A 260 -36.92 32.38 -8.28
N LEU A 261 -38.01 32.91 -7.72
CA LEU A 261 -39.03 33.64 -8.47
C LEU A 261 -39.43 34.90 -7.69
N ALA A 262 -38.97 36.04 -8.21
CA ALA A 262 -39.50 37.35 -7.88
C ALA A 262 -40.79 37.59 -8.68
N LEU A 263 -41.81 38.15 -8.05
CA LEU A 263 -42.82 38.98 -8.74
C LEU A 263 -43.52 39.89 -7.73
N ALA A 264 -43.52 41.17 -8.08
CA ALA A 264 -44.05 42.28 -7.31
C ALA A 264 -45.52 42.56 -7.65
N ALA A 265 -46.12 43.35 -6.76
CA ALA A 265 -46.99 44.50 -7.04
C ALA A 265 -48.51 44.36 -6.84
N VAL A 266 -48.99 45.27 -5.97
CA VAL A 266 -50.22 46.10 -6.06
C VAL A 266 -51.55 45.35 -5.85
N GLY A 267 -52.51 45.81 -5.06
CA GLY A 267 -52.70 47.05 -4.31
C GLY A 267 -54.22 47.26 -4.12
N ALA A 268 -54.60 47.93 -3.02
CA ALA A 268 -55.95 48.42 -2.69
C ALA A 268 -57.01 47.31 -2.43
N SER A 269 -57.99 47.42 -1.53
CA SER A 269 -58.55 48.53 -0.77
C SER A 269 -59.58 47.93 0.21
N ARG A 270 -59.63 48.42 1.46
CA ARG A 270 -60.76 49.19 2.06
C ARG A 270 -61.61 48.51 3.15
N PHE A 271 -61.64 49.24 4.28
CA PHE A 271 -62.75 49.50 5.22
C PHE A 271 -63.08 48.55 6.40
N THR A 272 -62.70 49.05 7.59
CA THR A 272 -63.51 49.26 8.83
C THR A 272 -64.19 48.10 9.54
N ARG A 273 -63.95 47.97 10.86
CA ARG A 273 -64.74 48.58 11.98
C ARG A 273 -64.16 48.11 13.33
N GLU A 274 -63.62 49.03 14.15
CA GLU A 274 -64.08 49.43 15.51
C GLU A 274 -64.70 48.31 16.37
N GLU A 275 -64.10 48.01 17.52
CA GLU A 275 -64.22 48.77 18.78
C GLU A 275 -62.85 48.93 19.45
#